data_AF-A0A661JHK9-F1
#
_entry.id   AF-A0A661JHK9-F1
#
_cell.length_a   1.000
_cell.length_b   1.000
_cell.length_c   1.000
_cell.angle_alpha   90.00
_cell.angle_beta   90.00
_cell.angle_gamma   90.00
#
_symmetry.space_group_name_H-M   'P 1'
#
loop_
_entity.id
_entity.type
_entity.pdbx_description
1 polymer ?
#
loop_
_entity_poly.entity_id
_entity_poly.type
_entity_poly.pdbx_seq_one_letter_code
_entity_poly.pdbx_strand_id
1 'polypeptide(L)'
;MIVVLNLLKVISIAGVFHDIGKFAERAGDVETVNKDIVHQEYRYGHAYNTERALEELFGERASWFPDAFPGVNVLNLASRHHRPRNMYELLIAEGDRIASGHERMKADEAAEYDVEGLDRKSKVPLINILSRVRLEGKMDQEIEEDWRYKLRKFTSVFTPDGLRDIFPTRGSEYGALEVQRDYAKHWEEFKSAIAVSVNGRKLDLFDNFETIYEICRDYMWCLPASTRKEELPDVSLFEHSKATAALASCLYLYHADEKGIIKESDESKREIVDRAIDKFLLFAGDISGIQKFVYQISSKGAYRALKGRSFFIQLLSEILARNFVKEFGLTLANILYASGGKFYLLLPNVGKIESGLTDLSCKLNKWLFKEFGGDLYIRTASVALSGDDLTRQSGETLYDKWDHLTRKLVYLDRQRYHEIAISDYELLFGTQNVKPNTCEVCHSSIDAGSICSTCEMMAKVGSLLGTTSYIGLADNESEITGEPIFKLDGVFSRDTLVWLLSDDNFPFSVKNNISILRINEGNIGRIPLC
;
A
#
# COMPACT_ATOMS: atom_id res chain seq x y z
N MET A 1 15.53 18.54 2.52
CA MET A 1 15.21 17.19 2.00
C MET A 1 15.12 16.14 3.11
N ILE A 2 16.20 15.77 3.81
CA ILE A 2 16.16 14.74 4.88
C ILE A 2 15.13 15.08 5.99
N VAL A 3 15.10 16.34 6.44
CA VAL A 3 14.14 16.81 7.45
C VAL A 3 12.68 16.61 7.01
N VAL A 4 12.36 16.93 5.74
CA VAL A 4 11.03 16.76 5.15
C VAL A 4 10.65 15.27 5.10
N LEU A 5 11.59 14.40 4.71
CA LEU A 5 11.37 12.95 4.63
C LEU A 5 11.11 12.33 6.02
N ASN A 6 11.85 12.77 7.04
CA ASN A 6 11.64 12.28 8.41
C ASN A 6 10.25 12.66 8.93
N LEU A 7 9.81 13.91 8.74
CA LEU A 7 8.48 14.34 9.16
C LEU A 7 7.37 13.67 8.34
N LEU A 8 7.56 13.52 7.03
CA LEU A 8 6.61 12.80 6.17
C LEU A 8 6.40 11.36 6.65
N LYS A 9 7.49 10.68 7.04
CA LYS A 9 7.42 9.33 7.63
C LYS A 9 6.66 9.32 8.96
N VAL A 10 6.88 10.30 9.84
CA VAL A 10 6.12 10.48 11.10
C VAL A 10 4.62 10.64 10.82
N ILE A 11 4.24 11.46 9.83
CA ILE A 11 2.84 11.69 9.42
C ILE A 11 2.21 10.42 8.84
N SER A 12 2.93 9.71 7.95
CA SER A 12 2.48 8.43 7.39
C SER A 12 2.23 7.39 8.49
N ILE A 13 3.17 7.23 9.44
CA ILE A 13 3.02 6.29 10.56
C ILE A 13 1.81 6.69 11.41
N ALA A 14 1.69 7.98 11.76
CA ALA A 14 0.55 8.46 12.54
C ALA A 14 -0.79 8.20 11.85
N GLY A 15 -0.88 8.38 10.53
CA GLY A 15 -2.09 8.07 9.76
C GLY A 15 -2.46 6.59 9.81
N VAL A 16 -1.48 5.68 9.77
CA VAL A 16 -1.74 4.23 9.91
C VAL A 16 -2.29 3.90 11.30
N PHE A 17 -1.78 4.55 12.34
CA PHE A 17 -2.11 4.25 13.73
C PHE A 17 -3.20 5.13 14.37
N HIS A 18 -3.72 6.17 13.70
CA HIS A 18 -4.64 7.15 14.29
C HIS A 18 -5.86 6.52 14.97
N ASP A 19 -6.32 5.38 14.45
CA ASP A 19 -7.49 4.65 14.91
C ASP A 19 -7.17 3.27 15.55
N ILE A 20 -5.90 3.00 15.89
CA ILE A 20 -5.53 1.72 16.54
C ILE A 20 -6.25 1.53 17.89
N GLY A 21 -6.61 2.62 18.56
CA GLY A 21 -7.41 2.60 19.78
C GLY A 21 -8.82 2.04 19.59
N LYS A 22 -9.36 1.98 18.36
CA LYS A 22 -10.60 1.25 18.07
C LYS A 22 -10.39 -0.26 18.20
N PHE A 23 -9.23 -0.80 17.81
CA PHE A 23 -8.93 -2.21 17.96
C PHE A 23 -8.78 -2.57 19.45
N ALA A 24 -7.97 -1.80 20.20
CA ALA A 24 -7.84 -1.95 21.65
C ALA A 24 -9.19 -1.85 22.38
N GLU A 25 -10.02 -0.84 22.05
CA GLU A 25 -11.36 -0.66 22.64
C GLU A 25 -12.25 -1.90 22.45
N ARG A 26 -12.24 -2.48 21.25
CA ARG A 26 -13.08 -3.64 20.91
C ARG A 26 -12.54 -4.94 21.51
N ALA A 27 -11.24 -5.01 21.75
CA ALA A 27 -10.61 -6.10 22.50
C ALA A 27 -10.87 -6.03 24.01
N GLY A 28 -11.41 -4.91 24.50
CA GLY A 28 -11.59 -4.66 25.94
C GLY A 28 -10.30 -4.22 26.64
N ASP A 29 -9.25 -3.90 25.90
CA ASP A 29 -7.97 -3.43 26.43
C ASP A 29 -8.01 -1.90 26.63
N VAL A 30 -8.80 -1.49 27.62
CA VAL A 30 -9.05 -0.07 27.94
C VAL A 30 -8.94 0.17 29.44
N GLU A 31 -8.27 1.26 29.80
CA GLU A 31 -8.18 1.70 31.18
C GLU A 31 -9.43 2.49 31.60
N THR A 32 -9.78 2.41 32.89
CA THR A 32 -10.81 3.29 33.45
C THR A 32 -10.24 4.70 33.60
N VAL A 33 -10.76 5.65 32.81
CA VAL A 33 -10.29 7.03 32.77
C VAL A 33 -11.43 8.03 33.02
N ASN A 34 -11.07 9.22 33.50
CA ASN A 34 -12.00 10.33 33.62
C ASN A 34 -12.51 10.76 32.24
N LYS A 35 -13.81 10.58 32.00
CA LYS A 35 -14.47 10.91 30.72
C LYS A 35 -14.38 12.41 30.38
N ASP A 36 -14.31 13.28 31.37
CA ASP A 36 -14.20 14.73 31.15
C ASP A 36 -12.83 15.06 30.55
N ILE A 37 -11.76 14.43 31.04
CA ILE A 37 -10.39 14.60 30.50
C ILE A 37 -10.35 14.10 29.06
N VAL A 38 -10.88 12.90 28.81
CA VAL A 38 -10.96 12.32 27.46
C VAL A 38 -11.69 13.26 26.51
N HIS A 39 -12.85 13.79 26.92
CA HIS A 39 -13.63 14.68 26.07
C HIS A 39 -12.92 16.03 25.83
N GLN A 40 -12.30 16.60 26.86
CA GLN A 40 -11.61 17.88 26.77
C GLN A 40 -10.36 17.80 25.90
N GLU A 41 -9.59 16.71 25.95
CA GLU A 41 -8.33 16.68 25.25
C GLU A 41 -8.32 15.84 23.96
N TYR A 42 -9.18 14.82 23.85
CA TYR A 42 -9.21 13.88 22.72
C TYR A 42 -10.55 13.87 21.98
N ARG A 43 -11.60 14.46 22.57
CA ARG A 43 -13.01 14.44 22.11
C ARG A 43 -13.68 13.06 22.15
N TYR A 44 -12.98 11.99 21.80
CA TYR A 44 -13.49 10.61 21.76
C TYR A 44 -12.60 9.63 22.52
N GLY A 45 -13.20 8.58 23.09
CA GLY A 45 -12.50 7.56 23.88
C GLY A 45 -11.47 6.75 23.08
N HIS A 46 -11.78 6.37 21.83
CA HIS A 46 -10.83 5.61 21.02
C HIS A 46 -9.56 6.41 20.70
N ALA A 47 -9.64 7.74 20.64
CA ALA A 47 -8.48 8.60 20.43
C ALA A 47 -7.55 8.63 21.66
N TYR A 48 -8.10 8.58 22.87
CA TYR A 48 -7.33 8.34 24.10
C TYR A 48 -6.72 6.92 24.09
N ASN A 49 -7.50 5.90 23.71
CA ASN A 49 -7.00 4.53 23.62
C ASN A 49 -5.89 4.37 22.56
N THR A 50 -5.90 5.18 21.49
CA THR A 50 -4.80 5.23 20.51
C THR A 50 -3.50 5.66 21.17
N GLU A 51 -3.54 6.65 22.07
CA GLU A 51 -2.36 7.07 22.82
C GLU A 51 -1.82 5.93 23.68
N ARG A 52 -2.68 5.31 24.50
CA ARG A 52 -2.31 4.17 25.37
C ARG A 52 -1.75 2.99 24.59
N ALA A 53 -2.39 2.62 23.48
CA ALA A 53 -1.93 1.53 22.63
C ALA A 53 -0.54 1.83 22.03
N LEU A 54 -0.29 3.06 21.59
CA LEU A 54 1.03 3.44 21.06
C LEU A 54 2.12 3.43 22.13
N GLU A 55 1.80 3.85 23.35
CA GLU A 55 2.71 3.78 24.50
C GLU A 55 3.05 2.33 24.85
N GLU A 56 2.05 1.44 24.89
CA GLU A 56 2.26 0.01 25.16
C GLU A 56 3.10 -0.65 24.06
N LEU A 57 2.78 -0.38 22.79
CA LEU A 57 3.41 -1.04 21.64
C LEU A 57 4.84 -0.57 21.40
N PHE A 58 5.12 0.74 21.57
CA PHE A 58 6.37 1.36 21.12
C PHE A 58 7.10 2.22 22.16
N GLY A 59 6.50 2.46 23.33
CA GLY A 59 7.10 3.25 24.41
C GLY A 59 7.54 4.65 23.95
N GLU A 60 8.72 5.08 24.38
CA GLU A 60 9.28 6.40 24.05
C GLU A 60 9.43 6.65 22.55
N ARG A 61 9.49 5.58 21.73
CA ARG A 61 9.64 5.73 20.28
C ARG A 61 8.40 6.34 19.62
N ALA A 62 7.20 6.11 20.15
CA ALA A 62 5.98 6.77 19.67
C ALA A 62 6.01 8.30 19.91
N SER A 63 6.73 8.74 20.94
CA SER A 63 6.86 10.15 21.32
C SER A 63 8.07 10.85 20.69
N TRP A 64 8.92 10.12 19.98
CA TRP A 64 10.07 10.68 19.27
C TRP A 64 9.63 11.66 18.17
N PHE A 65 10.34 12.78 18.05
CA PHE A 65 10.12 13.78 17.02
C PHE A 65 11.46 14.20 16.39
N PRO A 66 11.49 14.63 15.11
CA PRO A 66 12.68 15.24 14.52
C PRO A 66 13.01 16.58 15.18
N ASP A 67 14.30 16.90 15.37
CA ASP A 67 14.76 18.14 16.04
C ASP A 67 14.14 19.43 15.48
N ALA A 68 13.89 19.46 14.17
CA ALA A 68 13.30 20.62 13.48
C ALA A 68 11.79 20.81 13.79
N PHE A 69 11.11 19.82 14.37
CA PHE A 69 9.68 19.81 14.61
C PHE A 69 9.36 19.36 16.04
N PRO A 70 9.75 20.15 17.07
CA PRO A 70 9.53 19.79 18.46
C PRO A 70 8.04 19.53 18.75
N GLY A 71 7.76 18.37 19.36
CA GLY A 71 6.40 17.96 19.74
C GLY A 71 5.56 17.35 18.61
N VAL A 72 6.05 17.32 17.36
CA VAL A 72 5.38 16.66 16.23
C VAL A 72 5.85 15.20 16.16
N ASN A 73 5.14 14.32 16.85
CA ASN A 73 5.45 12.89 16.96
C ASN A 73 4.23 12.02 16.61
N VAL A 74 4.47 10.72 16.42
CA VAL A 74 3.43 9.76 16.04
C VAL A 74 2.30 9.74 17.06
N LEU A 75 2.63 9.72 18.35
CA LEU A 75 1.67 9.66 19.45
C LEU A 75 0.65 10.79 19.40
N ASN A 76 1.10 12.05 19.34
CA ASN A 76 0.23 13.22 19.30
C ASN A 76 -0.57 13.30 18.00
N LEU A 77 0.08 13.07 16.85
CA LEU A 77 -0.58 13.11 15.55
C LEU A 77 -1.71 12.08 15.45
N ALA A 78 -1.46 10.86 15.94
CA ALA A 78 -2.43 9.78 15.94
C ALA A 78 -3.55 10.03 16.96
N SER A 79 -3.25 10.46 18.20
CA SER A 79 -4.25 10.57 19.27
C SER A 79 -5.07 11.86 19.24
N ARG A 80 -4.59 12.94 18.59
CA ARG A 80 -5.26 14.25 18.61
C ARG A 80 -6.05 14.58 17.34
N HIS A 81 -6.18 13.66 16.40
CA HIS A 81 -6.86 13.89 15.11
C HIS A 81 -8.34 14.36 15.24
N HIS A 82 -9.03 14.09 16.35
CA HIS A 82 -10.38 14.61 16.59
C HIS A 82 -10.45 15.99 17.25
N ARG A 83 -9.32 16.48 17.80
CA ARG A 83 -9.15 17.80 18.40
C ARG A 83 -7.75 18.35 18.11
N PRO A 84 -7.42 18.63 16.84
CA PRO A 84 -6.08 19.03 16.44
C PRO A 84 -5.71 20.40 17.05
N ARG A 85 -4.48 20.49 17.54
CA ARG A 85 -3.91 21.67 18.24
C ARG A 85 -2.97 22.48 17.35
N ASN A 86 -2.45 21.88 16.28
CA ASN A 86 -1.54 22.48 15.30
C ASN A 86 -1.88 21.99 13.88
N MET A 87 -1.21 22.53 12.86
CA MET A 87 -1.49 22.17 11.47
C MET A 87 -1.17 20.71 11.16
N TYR A 88 -0.14 20.12 11.75
CA TYR A 88 0.25 18.73 11.47
C TYR A 88 -0.78 17.72 11.99
N GLU A 89 -1.32 17.92 13.19
CA GLU A 89 -2.44 17.14 13.73
C GLU A 89 -3.70 17.33 12.87
N LEU A 90 -3.89 18.53 12.30
CA LEU A 90 -5.00 18.82 11.38
C LEU A 90 -4.87 18.04 10.06
N LEU A 91 -3.65 17.73 9.58
CA LEU A 91 -3.47 16.90 8.38
C LEU A 91 -4.02 15.49 8.58
N ILE A 92 -3.74 14.88 9.75
CA ILE A 92 -4.30 13.55 10.09
C ILE A 92 -5.82 13.66 10.21
N ALA A 93 -6.30 14.69 10.90
CA ALA A 93 -7.73 14.95 11.07
C ALA A 93 -8.47 15.09 9.74
N GLU A 94 -7.87 15.79 8.78
CA GLU A 94 -8.49 16.01 7.49
C GLU A 94 -8.38 14.79 6.58
N GLY A 95 -7.25 14.07 6.63
CA GLY A 95 -7.10 12.76 5.99
C GLY A 95 -8.17 11.76 6.42
N ASP A 96 -8.39 11.62 7.74
CA ASP A 96 -9.45 10.76 8.31
C ASP A 96 -10.84 11.18 7.81
N ARG A 97 -11.15 12.49 7.82
CA ARG A 97 -12.48 12.95 7.38
C ARG A 97 -12.73 12.72 5.90
N ILE A 98 -11.72 12.89 5.04
CA ILE A 98 -11.84 12.63 3.60
C ILE A 98 -11.99 11.13 3.36
N ALA A 99 -11.16 10.28 3.98
CA ALA A 99 -11.27 8.82 3.90
C ALA A 99 -12.66 8.34 4.37
N SER A 100 -13.07 8.74 5.57
CA SER A 100 -14.40 8.48 6.11
C SER A 100 -15.54 8.94 5.18
N GLY A 101 -15.40 10.12 4.57
CA GLY A 101 -16.44 10.66 3.67
C GLY A 101 -16.57 9.86 2.37
N HIS A 102 -15.49 9.23 1.90
CA HIS A 102 -15.49 8.31 0.77
C HIS A 102 -16.17 6.96 1.10
N GLU A 103 -15.92 6.48 2.31
CA GLU A 103 -16.24 5.12 2.75
C GLU A 103 -17.66 4.95 3.30
N ARG A 104 -18.25 5.99 3.88
CA ARG A 104 -19.54 5.89 4.58
C ARG A 104 -20.68 5.46 3.65
N MET A 105 -21.15 4.24 3.85
CA MET A 105 -22.44 3.74 3.38
C MET A 105 -23.44 3.67 4.53
N LYS A 106 -24.71 3.96 4.27
CA LYS A 106 -25.77 3.82 5.29
C LYS A 106 -25.98 2.35 5.63
N ALA A 107 -26.10 2.03 6.91
CA ALA A 107 -26.51 0.70 7.36
C ALA A 107 -27.93 0.36 6.88
N ASP A 108 -28.20 -0.94 6.70
CA ASP A 108 -29.51 -1.50 6.37
C ASP A 108 -29.97 -2.51 7.42
N GLU A 109 -31.21 -2.98 7.31
CA GLU A 109 -31.81 -3.94 8.26
C GLU A 109 -31.01 -5.24 8.36
N ALA A 110 -30.42 -5.70 7.25
CA ALA A 110 -29.59 -6.89 7.23
C ALA A 110 -28.24 -6.74 7.95
N ALA A 111 -27.80 -5.50 8.19
CA ALA A 111 -26.65 -5.17 9.01
C ALA A 111 -27.03 -4.90 10.48
N GLU A 112 -28.33 -4.90 10.82
CA GLU A 112 -28.75 -4.88 12.23
C GLU A 112 -28.34 -6.18 12.92
N TYR A 113 -27.88 -6.04 14.15
CA TYR A 113 -27.38 -7.13 14.96
C TYR A 113 -27.93 -6.96 16.36
N ASP A 114 -28.29 -8.07 16.99
CA ASP A 114 -28.85 -8.09 18.33
C ASP A 114 -27.75 -7.81 19.35
N VAL A 115 -27.56 -6.53 19.65
CA VAL A 115 -26.60 -6.03 20.62
C VAL A 115 -27.23 -5.10 21.60
N GLU A 116 -27.38 -5.61 22.81
CA GLU A 116 -27.69 -4.81 23.96
C GLU A 116 -26.42 -4.41 24.72
N GLY A 117 -26.41 -3.19 25.26
CA GLY A 117 -25.42 -2.73 26.24
C GLY A 117 -24.23 -1.93 25.69
N LEU A 118 -23.34 -1.56 26.63
CA LEU A 118 -22.16 -0.71 26.40
C LEU A 118 -21.09 -1.37 25.51
N ASP A 119 -21.12 -2.70 25.37
CA ASP A 119 -20.13 -3.52 24.64
C ASP A 119 -20.49 -3.74 23.16
N ARG A 120 -21.40 -2.93 22.61
CA ARG A 120 -21.83 -3.05 21.20
C ARG A 120 -20.65 -3.11 20.23
N LYS A 121 -19.64 -2.27 20.42
CA LYS A 121 -18.49 -2.12 19.50
C LYS A 121 -17.64 -3.39 19.40
N SER A 122 -17.51 -4.17 20.47
CA SER A 122 -16.72 -5.41 20.52
C SER A 122 -17.44 -6.61 19.90
N LYS A 123 -18.66 -6.42 19.41
CA LYS A 123 -19.52 -7.48 18.88
C LYS A 123 -19.79 -7.34 17.38
N VAL A 124 -19.15 -6.37 16.71
CA VAL A 124 -19.32 -6.11 15.26
C VAL A 124 -18.14 -6.63 14.44
N PRO A 125 -18.36 -7.59 13.55
CA PRO A 125 -17.35 -8.00 12.57
C PRO A 125 -17.45 -7.17 11.27
N LEU A 126 -16.48 -7.36 10.39
CA LEU A 126 -16.50 -6.77 9.04
C LEU A 126 -17.51 -7.53 8.16
N ILE A 127 -18.39 -6.79 7.49
CA ILE A 127 -19.31 -7.31 6.48
C ILE A 127 -18.59 -7.39 5.14
N ASN A 128 -18.85 -8.48 4.40
CA ASN A 128 -18.37 -8.64 3.04
C ASN A 128 -19.01 -7.63 2.10
N ILE A 129 -18.19 -6.80 1.46
CA ILE A 129 -18.60 -5.80 0.47
C ILE A 129 -19.44 -6.39 -0.68
N LEU A 130 -19.20 -7.65 -1.07
CA LEU A 130 -19.98 -8.30 -2.12
C LEU A 130 -21.43 -8.60 -1.70
N SER A 131 -21.74 -8.57 -0.40
CA SER A 131 -23.10 -8.77 0.14
C SER A 131 -24.07 -7.66 -0.24
N ARG A 132 -23.58 -6.55 -0.81
CA ARG A 132 -24.37 -5.41 -1.28
C ARG A 132 -24.29 -5.21 -2.79
N VAL A 133 -23.55 -6.06 -3.50
CA VAL A 133 -23.53 -6.07 -4.97
C VAL A 133 -24.79 -6.79 -5.47
N ARG A 134 -25.58 -6.10 -6.30
CA ARG A 134 -26.83 -6.63 -6.83
C ARG A 134 -26.86 -6.50 -8.35
N LEU A 135 -27.52 -7.46 -8.99
CA LEU A 135 -27.83 -7.36 -10.41
C LEU A 135 -28.95 -6.33 -10.62
N GLU A 136 -28.89 -5.67 -11.76
CA GLU A 136 -29.97 -4.79 -12.24
C GLU A 136 -31.30 -5.56 -12.26
N GLY A 137 -32.37 -4.94 -11.74
CA GLY A 137 -33.68 -5.59 -11.55
C GLY A 137 -33.84 -6.41 -10.27
N LYS A 138 -32.79 -6.53 -9.44
CA LYS A 138 -32.86 -7.15 -8.08
C LYS A 138 -32.53 -6.19 -6.95
N MET A 139 -32.51 -4.89 -7.22
CA MET A 139 -32.14 -3.87 -6.22
C MET A 139 -33.17 -3.76 -5.10
N ASP A 140 -34.45 -4.01 -5.39
CA ASP A 140 -35.57 -3.88 -4.45
C ASP A 140 -35.79 -5.12 -3.56
N GLN A 141 -35.04 -6.21 -3.79
CA GLN A 141 -35.17 -7.40 -2.94
C GLN A 141 -34.56 -7.12 -1.56
N GLU A 142 -35.20 -7.53 -0.47
CA GLU A 142 -34.57 -7.43 0.85
C GLU A 142 -33.33 -8.35 0.93
N ILE A 143 -32.29 -7.91 1.65
CA ILE A 143 -31.20 -8.81 2.02
C ILE A 143 -31.68 -9.58 3.25
N GLU A 144 -31.81 -10.90 3.13
CA GLU A 144 -32.24 -11.74 4.24
C GLU A 144 -31.16 -11.92 5.32
N GLU A 145 -29.87 -11.96 4.94
CA GLU A 145 -28.74 -12.17 5.85
C GLU A 145 -27.45 -11.54 5.30
N ASP A 146 -26.59 -11.03 6.20
CA ASP A 146 -25.25 -10.56 5.85
C ASP A 146 -24.18 -11.66 5.90
N TRP A 147 -23.13 -11.47 5.12
CA TRP A 147 -21.96 -12.34 5.13
C TRP A 147 -20.80 -11.60 5.79
N ARG A 148 -20.12 -12.28 6.71
CA ARG A 148 -19.16 -11.68 7.64
C ARG A 148 -17.80 -12.35 7.54
N TYR A 149 -16.75 -11.57 7.70
CA TYR A 149 -15.40 -12.11 7.85
C TYR A 149 -15.13 -12.48 9.32
N LYS A 150 -14.60 -13.68 9.55
CA LYS A 150 -14.09 -14.06 10.87
C LYS A 150 -12.80 -13.28 11.16
N LEU A 151 -12.65 -12.83 12.40
CA LEU A 151 -11.43 -12.13 12.82
C LEU A 151 -10.28 -13.13 12.86
N ARG A 152 -9.39 -13.06 11.86
CA ARG A 152 -8.24 -13.96 11.71
C ARG A 152 -7.06 -13.18 11.18
N LYS A 153 -5.86 -13.57 11.60
CA LYS A 153 -4.61 -13.17 10.95
C LYS A 153 -4.63 -13.62 9.49
N PHE A 154 -4.50 -12.70 8.53
CA PHE A 154 -4.64 -12.95 7.08
C PHE A 154 -3.74 -14.11 6.64
N THR A 155 -2.50 -14.14 7.09
CA THR A 155 -1.54 -15.18 6.70
C THR A 155 -1.82 -16.55 7.32
N SER A 156 -2.62 -16.63 8.39
CA SER A 156 -3.00 -17.92 9.01
C SER A 156 -4.05 -18.69 8.19
N VAL A 157 -4.78 -18.00 7.30
CA VAL A 157 -5.85 -18.61 6.50
C VAL A 157 -5.32 -19.32 5.24
N PHE A 158 -4.07 -19.11 4.85
CA PHE A 158 -3.45 -19.77 3.69
C PHE A 158 -2.84 -21.14 4.04
N THR A 159 -3.54 -21.89 4.87
CA THR A 159 -3.22 -23.29 5.22
C THR A 159 -4.36 -24.20 4.76
N PRO A 160 -4.12 -25.50 4.50
CA PRO A 160 -5.20 -26.41 4.08
C PRO A 160 -6.44 -26.37 5.00
N ASP A 161 -6.23 -26.24 6.30
CA ASP A 161 -7.30 -26.13 7.29
C ASP A 161 -7.85 -24.70 7.47
N GLY A 162 -7.01 -23.68 7.25
CA GLY A 162 -7.34 -22.27 7.41
C GLY A 162 -8.06 -21.65 6.21
N LEU A 163 -8.00 -22.28 5.02
CA LEU A 163 -8.60 -21.72 3.80
C LEU A 163 -10.11 -21.51 3.91
N ARG A 164 -10.80 -22.25 4.77
CA ARG A 164 -12.23 -22.03 5.03
C ARG A 164 -12.52 -20.69 5.71
N ASP A 165 -11.55 -20.17 6.48
CA ASP A 165 -11.71 -18.94 7.27
C ASP A 165 -11.43 -17.68 6.43
N ILE A 166 -10.92 -17.79 5.20
CA ILE A 166 -10.78 -16.64 4.28
C ILE A 166 -12.13 -16.21 3.70
N PHE A 167 -13.04 -17.17 3.57
CA PHE A 167 -14.34 -16.93 2.95
C PHE A 167 -15.31 -16.35 3.98
N PRO A 168 -16.13 -15.37 3.59
CA PRO A 168 -17.21 -14.90 4.44
C PRO A 168 -18.13 -16.05 4.87
N THR A 169 -18.63 -15.99 6.09
CA THR A 169 -19.61 -16.92 6.65
C THR A 169 -20.92 -16.17 6.92
N ARG A 170 -22.01 -16.91 7.11
CA ARG A 170 -23.32 -16.34 7.41
C ARG A 170 -23.33 -15.68 8.79
N GLY A 171 -24.11 -14.61 8.94
CA GLY A 171 -24.28 -13.92 10.22
C GLY A 171 -24.67 -14.84 11.38
N SER A 172 -25.53 -15.83 11.11
CA SER A 172 -25.94 -16.88 12.04
C SER A 172 -24.82 -17.84 12.49
N GLU A 173 -23.75 -17.96 11.72
CA GLU A 173 -22.59 -18.85 11.99
C GLU A 173 -21.44 -18.12 12.72
N TYR A 174 -21.51 -16.79 12.85
CA TYR A 174 -20.51 -15.98 13.55
C TYR A 174 -21.18 -14.92 14.44
N GLY A 175 -21.59 -15.38 15.62
CA GLY A 175 -22.38 -14.60 16.58
C GLY A 175 -21.56 -13.63 17.43
N ALA A 176 -22.26 -12.67 18.04
CA ALA A 176 -21.68 -11.55 18.80
C ALA A 176 -20.66 -11.95 19.89
N LEU A 177 -20.94 -13.03 20.64
CA LEU A 177 -20.04 -13.49 21.72
C LEU A 177 -18.75 -14.13 21.16
N GLU A 178 -18.81 -14.75 19.99
CA GLU A 178 -17.62 -15.29 19.33
C GLU A 178 -16.76 -14.14 18.78
N VAL A 179 -17.39 -13.16 18.14
CA VAL A 179 -16.73 -11.92 17.67
C VAL A 179 -15.98 -11.23 18.81
N GLN A 180 -16.62 -11.05 19.97
CA GLN A 180 -16.01 -10.42 21.14
C GLN A 180 -14.78 -11.18 21.65
N ARG A 181 -14.84 -12.51 21.70
CA ARG A 181 -13.70 -13.35 22.10
C ARG A 181 -12.56 -13.28 21.09
N ASP A 182 -12.89 -13.30 19.80
CA ASP A 182 -11.91 -13.21 18.74
C ASP A 182 -11.22 -11.85 18.72
N TYR A 183 -11.92 -10.74 18.99
CA TYR A 183 -11.29 -9.42 19.15
C TYR A 183 -10.19 -9.43 20.23
N ALA A 184 -10.51 -9.94 21.42
CA ALA A 184 -9.56 -10.01 22.53
C ALA A 184 -8.33 -10.87 22.17
N LYS A 185 -8.55 -12.06 21.61
CA LYS A 185 -7.48 -12.95 21.17
C LYS A 185 -6.62 -12.31 20.08
N HIS A 186 -7.25 -11.71 19.07
CA HIS A 186 -6.59 -11.14 17.91
C HIS A 186 -5.74 -9.91 18.27
N TRP A 187 -6.17 -9.12 19.26
CA TRP A 187 -5.38 -8.02 19.82
C TRP A 187 -4.12 -8.50 20.53
N GLU A 188 -4.21 -9.53 21.38
CA GLU A 188 -3.03 -10.10 22.05
C GLU A 188 -2.03 -10.70 21.06
N GLU A 189 -2.51 -11.34 19.99
CA GLU A 189 -1.67 -11.83 18.90
C GLU A 189 -1.00 -10.68 18.12
N PHE A 190 -1.71 -9.57 17.90
CA PHE A 190 -1.17 -8.36 17.27
C PHE A 190 -0.06 -7.73 18.15
N LYS A 191 -0.31 -7.55 19.46
CA LYS A 191 0.70 -7.07 20.41
C LYS A 191 1.94 -7.96 20.42
N SER A 192 1.75 -9.27 20.42
CA SER A 192 2.84 -10.25 20.36
C SER A 192 3.64 -10.15 19.05
N ALA A 193 2.98 -9.89 17.92
CA ALA A 193 3.63 -9.72 16.62
C ALA A 193 4.49 -8.43 16.57
N ILE A 194 4.00 -7.33 17.16
CA ILE A 194 4.77 -6.08 17.27
C ILE A 194 5.93 -6.20 18.27
N ALA A 195 5.72 -6.91 19.38
CA ALA A 195 6.73 -7.11 20.41
C ALA A 195 7.80 -8.15 20.05
N VAL A 196 7.75 -8.73 18.84
CA VAL A 196 8.70 -9.74 18.39
C VAL A 196 10.13 -9.22 18.48
N SER A 197 11.03 -10.09 18.91
CA SER A 197 12.47 -9.83 18.93
C SER A 197 13.18 -10.82 18.03
N VAL A 198 13.98 -10.31 17.10
CA VAL A 198 14.80 -11.11 16.20
C VAL A 198 16.26 -10.77 16.47
N ASN A 199 17.08 -11.78 16.76
CA ASN A 199 18.49 -11.61 17.15
C ASN A 199 18.70 -10.61 18.30
N GLY A 200 17.76 -10.57 19.26
CA GLY A 200 17.82 -9.68 20.42
C GLY A 200 17.40 -8.23 20.15
N ARG A 201 16.97 -7.90 18.92
CA ARG A 201 16.45 -6.58 18.54
C ARG A 201 14.94 -6.60 18.39
N LYS A 202 14.27 -5.61 18.95
CA LYS A 202 12.83 -5.38 18.76
C LYS A 202 12.58 -4.61 17.47
N LEU A 203 11.35 -4.65 16.97
CA LEU A 203 10.91 -3.79 15.88
C LEU A 203 10.97 -2.32 16.30
N ASP A 204 11.71 -1.49 15.56
CA ASP A 204 11.67 -0.03 15.68
C ASP A 204 10.53 0.53 14.82
N LEU A 205 9.74 1.44 15.40
CA LEU A 205 8.57 2.04 14.75
C LEU A 205 8.91 2.72 13.41
N PHE A 206 10.11 3.28 13.28
CA PHE A 206 10.54 3.98 12.07
C PHE A 206 11.38 3.06 11.19
N ASP A 207 12.44 2.47 11.72
CA ASP A 207 13.38 1.69 10.90
C ASP A 207 12.74 0.42 10.33
N ASN A 208 11.75 -0.13 11.02
CA ASN A 208 10.99 -1.31 10.57
C ASN A 208 9.54 -0.99 10.19
N PHE A 209 9.24 0.26 9.81
CA PHE A 209 7.88 0.68 9.46
C PHE A 209 7.25 -0.17 8.35
N GLU A 210 7.99 -0.55 7.30
CA GLU A 210 7.43 -1.40 6.23
C GLU A 210 6.97 -2.76 6.80
N THR A 211 7.72 -3.38 7.72
CA THR A 211 7.32 -4.62 8.38
C THR A 211 6.10 -4.41 9.28
N ILE A 212 6.09 -3.34 10.06
CA ILE A 212 4.96 -2.98 10.95
C ILE A 212 3.70 -2.70 10.13
N TYR A 213 3.81 -2.02 9.00
CA TYR A 213 2.71 -1.78 8.06
C TYR A 213 2.11 -3.08 7.54
N GLU A 214 2.95 -4.07 7.22
CA GLU A 214 2.50 -5.40 6.80
C GLU A 214 1.87 -6.20 7.96
N ILE A 215 2.33 -6.03 9.21
CA ILE A 215 1.66 -6.55 10.41
C ILE A 215 0.28 -5.92 10.56
N CYS A 216 0.18 -4.59 10.42
CA CYS A 216 -1.10 -3.89 10.41
C CYS A 216 -2.03 -4.46 9.34
N ARG A 217 -1.54 -4.73 8.11
CA ARG A 217 -2.35 -5.39 7.07
C ARG A 217 -2.83 -6.77 7.50
N ASP A 218 -1.91 -7.59 8.01
CA ASP A 218 -2.17 -8.98 8.39
C ASP A 218 -3.22 -9.10 9.50
N TYR A 219 -3.26 -8.15 10.43
CA TYR A 219 -4.21 -8.16 11.53
C TYR A 219 -5.44 -7.28 11.28
N MET A 220 -5.34 -6.12 10.64
CA MET A 220 -6.45 -5.14 10.54
C MET A 220 -7.34 -5.31 9.30
N TRP A 221 -7.06 -6.28 8.40
CA TRP A 221 -7.83 -6.49 7.16
C TRP A 221 -9.30 -6.91 7.35
N CYS A 222 -9.63 -7.59 8.45
CA CYS A 222 -10.98 -8.11 8.74
C CYS A 222 -11.65 -7.42 9.94
N LEU A 223 -11.14 -6.26 10.34
CA LEU A 223 -11.75 -5.42 11.37
C LEU A 223 -12.50 -4.27 10.68
N PRO A 224 -13.74 -3.94 11.06
CA PRO A 224 -14.44 -2.80 10.46
C PRO A 224 -13.87 -1.46 10.92
N ALA A 225 -13.70 -0.49 10.01
CA ALA A 225 -13.23 0.86 10.35
C ALA A 225 -14.21 1.59 11.27
N SER A 226 -15.51 1.37 11.07
CA SER A 226 -16.59 1.92 11.89
C SER A 226 -17.54 0.84 12.36
N THR A 227 -18.06 1.00 13.56
CA THR A 227 -19.11 0.14 14.16
C THR A 227 -20.31 0.95 14.60
N ARG A 228 -20.46 2.19 14.08
CA ARG A 228 -21.63 3.05 14.35
C ARG A 228 -22.90 2.39 13.84
N LYS A 229 -24.06 2.76 14.38
CA LYS A 229 -25.33 2.08 14.00
C LYS A 229 -25.78 2.50 12.61
N GLU A 230 -25.44 3.72 12.22
CA GLU A 230 -25.89 4.36 11.01
C GLU A 230 -25.00 4.02 9.80
N GLU A 231 -23.85 3.39 10.03
CA GLU A 231 -22.81 3.13 9.03
C GLU A 231 -22.65 1.63 8.80
N LEU A 232 -22.57 1.21 7.53
CA LEU A 232 -22.30 -0.18 7.16
C LEU A 232 -20.83 -0.52 7.51
N PRO A 233 -20.56 -1.59 8.28
CA PRO A 233 -19.20 -1.99 8.63
C PRO A 233 -18.56 -2.84 7.53
N ASP A 234 -18.40 -2.31 6.31
CA ASP A 234 -17.88 -3.03 5.13
C ASP A 234 -16.49 -2.57 4.66
N VAL A 235 -15.93 -1.54 5.29
CA VAL A 235 -14.56 -1.08 5.07
C VAL A 235 -13.65 -1.55 6.20
N SER A 236 -12.51 -2.13 5.84
CA SER A 236 -11.55 -2.61 6.85
C SER A 236 -10.81 -1.46 7.51
N LEU A 237 -10.43 -1.65 8.78
CA LEU A 237 -9.65 -0.72 9.56
C LEU A 237 -8.28 -0.48 8.90
N PHE A 238 -7.68 -1.52 8.29
CA PHE A 238 -6.44 -1.36 7.54
C PHE A 238 -6.59 -0.42 6.34
N GLU A 239 -7.60 -0.64 5.47
CA GLU A 239 -7.76 0.19 4.27
C GLU A 239 -8.10 1.64 4.63
N HIS A 240 -8.91 1.85 5.67
CA HIS A 240 -9.17 3.18 6.22
C HIS A 240 -7.90 3.86 6.73
N SER A 241 -7.13 3.19 7.60
CA SER A 241 -5.85 3.68 8.12
C SER A 241 -4.85 4.00 7.01
N LYS A 242 -4.77 3.14 5.99
CA LYS A 242 -3.93 3.32 4.80
C LYS A 242 -4.35 4.55 4.01
N ALA A 243 -5.64 4.74 3.75
CA ALA A 243 -6.17 5.90 3.05
C ALA A 243 -5.89 7.20 3.81
N THR A 244 -6.12 7.22 5.13
CA THR A 244 -5.80 8.36 6.01
C THR A 244 -4.31 8.71 5.96
N ALA A 245 -3.42 7.71 6.03
CA ALA A 245 -1.97 7.92 5.93
C ALA A 245 -1.55 8.50 4.57
N ALA A 246 -2.12 7.97 3.47
CA ALA A 246 -1.83 8.46 2.13
C ALA A 246 -2.30 9.92 1.94
N LEU A 247 -3.54 10.22 2.35
CA LEU A 247 -4.14 11.55 2.25
C LEU A 247 -3.38 12.57 3.11
N ALA A 248 -3.08 12.26 4.37
CA ALA A 248 -2.34 13.16 5.24
C ALA A 248 -0.92 13.45 4.72
N SER A 249 -0.26 12.43 4.15
CA SER A 249 1.04 12.58 3.51
C SER A 249 0.98 13.48 2.27
N CYS A 250 -0.08 13.36 1.47
CA CYS A 250 -0.32 14.25 0.33
C CYS A 250 -0.62 15.68 0.77
N LEU A 251 -1.48 15.87 1.78
CA LEU A 251 -1.79 17.19 2.34
C LEU A 251 -0.52 17.87 2.88
N TYR A 252 0.34 17.12 3.58
CA TYR A 252 1.62 17.65 4.05
C TYR A 252 2.47 18.19 2.90
N LEU A 253 2.73 17.38 1.87
CA LEU A 253 3.57 17.78 0.75
C LEU A 253 2.94 18.88 -0.12
N TYR A 254 1.61 18.99 -0.13
CA TYR A 254 0.91 20.06 -0.83
C TYR A 254 1.04 21.41 -0.13
N HIS A 255 0.98 21.43 1.22
CA HIS A 255 0.95 22.68 2.00
C HIS A 255 2.29 23.10 2.59
N ALA A 256 3.24 22.18 2.74
CA ALA A 256 4.55 22.51 3.32
C ALA A 256 5.43 23.28 2.33
N ASP A 257 6.20 24.24 2.86
CA ASP A 257 7.22 24.95 2.08
C ASP A 257 8.44 24.04 1.75
N GLU A 258 9.44 24.60 1.06
CA GLU A 258 10.68 23.87 0.72
C GLU A 258 11.46 23.34 1.93
N LYS A 259 11.22 23.92 3.12
CA LYS A 259 11.82 23.49 4.39
C LYS A 259 10.97 22.45 5.12
N GLY A 260 9.77 22.14 4.62
CA GLY A 260 8.82 21.22 5.25
C GLY A 260 7.95 21.87 6.31
N ILE A 261 7.88 23.21 6.36
CA ILE A 261 7.16 23.94 7.39
C ILE A 261 5.79 24.36 6.85
N ILE A 262 4.75 24.12 7.64
CA ILE A 262 3.42 24.71 7.42
C ILE A 262 3.28 25.91 8.35
N LYS A 263 2.89 27.06 7.80
CA LYS A 263 2.68 28.28 8.58
C LYS A 263 1.46 28.12 9.49
N GLU A 264 1.65 28.34 10.78
CA GLU A 264 0.55 28.38 11.75
C GLU A 264 -0.25 29.67 11.56
N SER A 265 -1.33 29.60 10.77
CA SER A 265 -2.22 30.72 10.49
C SER A 265 -3.64 30.25 10.14
N ASP A 266 -4.63 31.13 10.33
CA ASP A 266 -6.03 30.84 9.95
C ASP A 266 -6.19 30.61 8.44
N GLU A 267 -5.35 31.24 7.62
CA GLU A 267 -5.32 31.06 6.17
C GLU A 267 -4.89 29.63 5.82
N SER A 268 -3.72 29.19 6.30
CA SER A 268 -3.24 27.82 6.08
C SER A 268 -4.22 26.76 6.60
N LYS A 269 -4.88 27.03 7.73
CA LYS A 269 -5.95 26.17 8.25
C LYS A 269 -7.12 26.04 7.28
N ARG A 270 -7.60 27.16 6.73
CA ARG A 270 -8.70 27.18 5.75
C ARG A 270 -8.30 26.44 4.48
N GLU A 271 -7.10 26.68 3.98
CA GLU A 271 -6.58 26.01 2.79
C GLU A 271 -6.50 24.49 2.99
N ILE A 272 -6.00 24.01 4.14
CA ILE A 272 -5.93 22.56 4.42
C ILE A 272 -7.31 21.91 4.33
N VAL A 273 -8.32 22.52 4.96
CA VAL A 273 -9.68 21.95 5.02
C VAL A 273 -10.56 22.27 3.81
N ASP A 274 -10.08 23.07 2.86
CA ASP A 274 -10.82 23.40 1.64
C ASP A 274 -10.81 22.23 0.64
N ARG A 275 -11.87 21.43 0.66
CA ARG A 275 -11.97 20.22 -0.14
C ARG A 275 -12.24 20.44 -1.62
N ALA A 276 -12.56 21.66 -2.05
CA ALA A 276 -12.79 21.99 -3.46
C ALA A 276 -11.49 22.11 -4.26
N ILE A 277 -10.35 22.29 -3.58
CA ILE A 277 -9.04 22.40 -4.23
C ILE A 277 -8.52 21.00 -4.61
N ASP A 278 -8.02 20.88 -5.84
CA ASP A 278 -7.33 19.69 -6.34
C ASP A 278 -5.96 19.52 -5.66
N LYS A 279 -5.93 18.90 -4.49
CA LYS A 279 -4.70 18.66 -3.72
C LYS A 279 -4.04 17.32 -4.00
N PHE A 280 -4.72 16.43 -4.70
CA PHE A 280 -4.29 15.05 -4.90
C PHE A 280 -4.19 14.73 -6.40
N LEU A 281 -3.35 13.75 -6.72
CA LEU A 281 -3.21 13.15 -8.04
C LEU A 281 -3.46 11.65 -7.93
N LEU A 282 -4.41 11.16 -8.71
CA LEU A 282 -4.52 9.74 -9.00
C LEU A 282 -3.59 9.42 -10.16
N PHE A 283 -2.54 8.67 -9.89
CA PHE A 283 -1.57 8.22 -10.90
C PHE A 283 -1.76 6.73 -11.20
N ALA A 284 -1.63 6.35 -12.47
CA ALA A 284 -1.59 4.97 -12.89
C ALA A 284 -0.37 4.68 -13.76
N GLY A 285 0.30 3.56 -13.47
CA GLY A 285 1.24 2.90 -14.35
C GLY A 285 0.66 1.58 -14.84
N ASP A 286 0.74 1.32 -16.14
CA ASP A 286 0.14 0.14 -16.80
C ASP A 286 1.10 -0.46 -17.83
N ILE A 287 1.67 -1.61 -17.50
CA ILE A 287 2.61 -2.35 -18.34
C ILE A 287 1.84 -2.93 -19.54
N SER A 288 2.11 -2.38 -20.72
CA SER A 288 1.63 -2.90 -21.98
C SER A 288 2.55 -4.01 -22.52
N GLY A 289 1.97 -4.92 -23.32
CA GLY A 289 2.70 -6.00 -23.99
C GLY A 289 2.70 -7.33 -23.23
N ILE A 290 2.10 -7.37 -22.03
CA ILE A 290 2.10 -8.54 -21.13
C ILE A 290 1.69 -9.83 -21.83
N GLN A 291 0.56 -9.85 -22.56
CA GLN A 291 0.10 -11.09 -23.19
C GLN A 291 1.10 -11.63 -24.21
N LYS A 292 1.60 -10.76 -25.10
CA LYS A 292 2.63 -11.13 -26.09
C LYS A 292 3.89 -11.61 -25.37
N PHE A 293 4.37 -10.85 -24.39
CA PHE A 293 5.54 -11.20 -23.60
C PHE A 293 5.37 -12.56 -22.90
N VAL A 294 4.27 -12.83 -22.21
CA VAL A 294 4.09 -14.04 -21.41
C VAL A 294 3.93 -15.29 -22.29
N TYR A 295 3.19 -15.20 -23.39
CA TYR A 295 2.82 -16.37 -24.21
C TYR A 295 3.70 -16.61 -25.44
N GLN A 296 4.64 -15.73 -25.75
CA GLN A 296 5.62 -15.93 -26.83
C GLN A 296 6.74 -16.87 -26.37
N ILE A 297 6.42 -18.18 -26.35
CA ILE A 297 7.29 -19.27 -25.90
C ILE A 297 7.34 -20.41 -26.93
N SER A 298 8.48 -21.09 -27.04
CA SER A 298 8.62 -22.32 -27.84
C SER A 298 8.25 -23.57 -27.03
N SER A 299 8.02 -24.71 -27.70
CA SER A 299 7.38 -25.91 -27.13
C SER A 299 8.19 -26.66 -26.06
N LYS A 300 9.53 -26.54 -26.03
CA LYS A 300 10.40 -27.28 -25.09
C LYS A 300 10.77 -26.41 -23.89
N GLY A 301 10.45 -26.85 -22.66
CA GLY A 301 10.70 -26.06 -21.43
C GLY A 301 9.71 -24.91 -21.19
N ALA A 302 8.65 -24.83 -22.00
CA ALA A 302 7.62 -23.81 -22.01
C ALA A 302 7.06 -23.45 -20.63
N TYR A 303 6.77 -24.45 -19.79
CA TYR A 303 6.14 -24.23 -18.49
C TYR A 303 7.00 -23.40 -17.52
N ARG A 304 8.31 -23.65 -17.46
CA ARG A 304 9.22 -22.91 -16.57
C ARG A 304 9.34 -21.45 -17.03
N ALA A 305 9.54 -21.25 -18.34
CA ALA A 305 9.59 -19.91 -18.92
C ALA A 305 8.28 -19.14 -18.72
N LEU A 306 7.12 -19.78 -18.90
CA LEU A 306 5.80 -19.19 -18.67
C LEU A 306 5.62 -18.75 -17.22
N LYS A 307 5.94 -19.63 -16.26
CA LYS A 307 5.87 -19.31 -14.82
C LYS A 307 6.78 -18.13 -14.48
N GLY A 308 8.01 -18.13 -15.00
CA GLY A 308 8.98 -17.06 -14.78
C GLY A 308 8.53 -15.72 -15.36
N ARG A 309 8.02 -15.70 -16.60
CA ARG A 309 7.48 -14.49 -17.25
C ARG A 309 6.29 -13.91 -16.48
N SER A 310 5.34 -14.75 -16.08
CA SER A 310 4.16 -14.33 -15.32
C SER A 310 4.54 -13.71 -13.97
N PHE A 311 5.41 -14.40 -13.22
CA PHE A 311 5.93 -13.89 -11.95
C PHE A 311 6.70 -12.58 -12.13
N PHE A 312 7.54 -12.48 -13.17
CA PHE A 312 8.32 -11.27 -13.46
C PHE A 312 7.43 -10.04 -13.67
N ILE A 313 6.31 -10.17 -14.40
CA ILE A 313 5.39 -9.04 -14.61
C ILE A 313 4.78 -8.57 -13.29
N GLN A 314 4.33 -9.49 -12.44
CA GLN A 314 3.80 -9.15 -11.12
C GLN A 314 4.87 -8.45 -10.26
N LEU A 315 6.08 -9.00 -10.22
CA LEU A 315 7.19 -8.46 -9.46
C LEU A 315 7.62 -7.07 -9.96
N LEU A 316 7.69 -6.89 -11.28
CA LEU A 316 8.01 -5.61 -11.89
C LEU A 316 6.96 -4.55 -11.51
N SER A 317 5.66 -4.86 -11.58
CA SER A 317 4.63 -3.89 -11.16
C SER A 317 4.72 -3.48 -9.69
N GLU A 318 5.03 -4.44 -8.80
CA GLU A 318 5.22 -4.17 -7.36
C GLU A 318 6.43 -3.29 -7.11
N ILE A 319 7.57 -3.60 -7.73
CA ILE A 319 8.82 -2.84 -7.57
C ILE A 319 8.69 -1.44 -8.14
N LEU A 320 8.06 -1.28 -9.31
CA LEU A 320 7.81 0.02 -9.89
C LEU A 320 6.94 0.87 -8.95
N ALA A 321 5.82 0.33 -8.45
CA ALA A 321 4.96 1.05 -7.50
C ALA A 321 5.75 1.54 -6.27
N ARG A 322 6.56 0.67 -5.67
CA ARG A 322 7.43 1.00 -4.52
C ARG A 322 8.46 2.07 -4.86
N ASN A 323 9.12 1.97 -6.01
CA ASN A 323 10.14 2.93 -6.40
C ASN A 323 9.55 4.30 -6.73
N PHE A 324 8.39 4.35 -7.40
CA PHE A 324 7.67 5.61 -7.65
C PHE A 324 7.32 6.32 -6.33
N VAL A 325 6.75 5.63 -5.33
CA VAL A 325 6.44 6.29 -4.05
C VAL A 325 7.70 6.70 -3.29
N LYS A 326 8.74 5.86 -3.28
CA LYS A 326 10.02 6.17 -2.61
C LYS A 326 10.74 7.37 -3.24
N GLU A 327 10.67 7.54 -4.56
CA GLU A 327 11.26 8.67 -5.28
C GLU A 327 10.70 10.02 -4.81
N PHE A 328 9.40 10.05 -4.45
CA PHE A 328 8.74 11.23 -3.89
C PHE A 328 8.76 11.28 -2.36
N GLY A 329 9.48 10.36 -1.70
CA GLY A 329 9.57 10.27 -0.24
C GLY A 329 8.34 9.69 0.46
N LEU A 330 7.33 9.28 -0.30
CA LEU A 330 6.08 8.71 0.20
C LEU A 330 6.30 7.26 0.67
N THR A 331 5.31 6.75 1.40
CA THR A 331 5.37 5.40 1.98
C THR A 331 4.47 4.41 1.23
N LEU A 332 4.48 3.15 1.65
CA LEU A 332 3.62 2.10 1.09
C LEU A 332 2.12 2.43 1.19
N ALA A 333 1.73 3.33 2.10
CA ALA A 333 0.35 3.79 2.22
C ALA A 333 -0.18 4.44 0.92
N ASN A 334 0.70 5.11 0.16
CA ASN A 334 0.34 5.79 -1.08
C ASN A 334 0.17 4.86 -2.29
N ILE A 335 0.42 3.55 -2.13
CA ILE A 335 0.14 2.53 -3.14
C ILE A 335 -1.29 2.04 -2.93
N LEU A 336 -2.23 2.49 -3.77
CA LEU A 336 -3.62 2.05 -3.68
C LEU A 336 -3.73 0.57 -4.10
N TYR A 337 -3.08 0.22 -5.20
CA TYR A 337 -3.11 -1.12 -5.80
C TYR A 337 -1.87 -1.35 -6.66
N ALA A 338 -1.33 -2.57 -6.67
CA ALA A 338 -0.26 -3.00 -7.57
C ALA A 338 -0.42 -4.50 -7.91
N SER A 339 -0.98 -4.81 -9.07
CA SER A 339 -1.17 -6.19 -9.53
C SER A 339 -1.52 -6.27 -11.02
N GLY A 340 -1.25 -7.42 -11.64
CA GLY A 340 -1.60 -7.68 -13.04
C GLY A 340 -0.88 -6.77 -14.04
N GLY A 341 0.29 -6.25 -13.67
CA GLY A 341 1.04 -5.29 -14.48
C GLY A 341 0.52 -3.85 -14.40
N LYS A 342 -0.43 -3.56 -13.51
CA LYS A 342 -0.91 -2.20 -13.25
C LYS A 342 -0.66 -1.80 -11.81
N PHE A 343 -0.41 -0.52 -11.59
CA PHE A 343 -0.36 0.05 -10.25
C PHE A 343 -1.01 1.43 -10.22
N TYR A 344 -1.72 1.73 -9.13
CA TYR A 344 -2.37 3.01 -8.87
C TYR A 344 -1.80 3.62 -7.60
N LEU A 345 -1.41 4.90 -7.69
CA LEU A 345 -0.81 5.65 -6.59
C LEU A 345 -1.66 6.88 -6.29
N LEU A 346 -1.76 7.24 -5.01
CA LEU A 346 -2.26 8.53 -4.58
C LEU A 346 -1.08 9.44 -4.25
N LEU A 347 -0.92 10.52 -5.01
CA LEU A 347 0.22 11.43 -4.92
C LEU A 347 -0.27 12.86 -4.61
N PRO A 348 0.57 13.74 -4.05
CA PRO A 348 0.25 15.17 -3.91
C PRO A 348 0.19 15.84 -5.29
N ASN A 349 -0.79 16.73 -5.49
CA ASN A 349 -0.88 17.55 -6.69
C ASN A 349 0.05 18.77 -6.65
N VAL A 350 1.34 18.53 -6.82
CA VAL A 350 2.36 19.58 -6.85
C VAL A 350 3.18 19.48 -8.14
N GLY A 351 3.48 20.62 -8.76
CA GLY A 351 4.13 20.66 -10.09
C GLY A 351 5.47 19.90 -10.14
N LYS A 352 6.23 19.88 -9.03
CA LYS A 352 7.47 19.09 -8.94
C LYS A 352 7.21 17.59 -9.09
N ILE A 353 6.12 17.06 -8.54
CA ILE A 353 5.78 15.64 -8.66
C ILE A 353 5.31 15.33 -10.08
N GLU A 354 4.47 16.17 -10.68
CA GLU A 354 4.05 15.98 -12.08
C GLU A 354 5.25 15.95 -13.04
N SER A 355 6.16 16.91 -12.93
CA SER A 355 7.38 16.91 -13.75
C SER A 355 8.28 15.70 -13.50
N GLY A 356 8.38 15.25 -12.25
CA GLY A 356 9.12 14.04 -11.89
C GLY A 356 8.50 12.78 -12.47
N LEU A 357 7.17 12.66 -12.48
CA LEU A 357 6.47 11.52 -13.09
C LEU A 357 6.75 11.42 -14.60
N THR A 358 6.76 12.55 -15.32
CA THR A 358 7.08 12.58 -16.74
C THR A 358 8.53 12.13 -17.00
N ASP A 359 9.49 12.64 -16.22
CA ASP A 359 10.91 12.26 -16.35
C ASP A 359 11.12 10.77 -16.05
N LEU A 360 10.57 10.26 -14.95
CA LEU A 360 10.63 8.84 -14.58
C LEU A 360 10.00 7.95 -15.65
N SER A 361 8.85 8.35 -16.21
CA SER A 361 8.20 7.59 -17.27
C SER A 361 9.06 7.52 -18.54
N CYS A 362 9.78 8.60 -18.88
CA CYS A 362 10.70 8.61 -20.01
C CYS A 362 11.89 7.68 -19.78
N LYS A 363 12.57 7.83 -18.62
CA LYS A 363 13.70 7.00 -18.21
C LYS A 363 13.33 5.52 -18.16
N LEU A 364 12.18 5.19 -17.59
CA LEU A 364 11.69 3.82 -17.46
C LEU A 364 11.38 3.20 -18.83
N ASN A 365 10.73 3.94 -19.73
CA ASN A 365 10.51 3.42 -21.09
C ASN A 365 11.80 3.26 -21.89
N LYS A 366 12.80 4.12 -21.66
CA LYS A 366 14.14 3.95 -22.24
C LYS A 366 14.83 2.70 -21.71
N TRP A 367 14.73 2.43 -20.41
CA TRP A 367 15.24 1.21 -19.80
C TRP A 367 14.51 -0.04 -20.34
N LEU A 368 13.17 -0.04 -20.34
CA LEU A 368 12.36 -1.15 -20.88
C LEU A 368 12.67 -1.43 -22.35
N PHE A 369 12.89 -0.40 -23.16
CA PHE A 369 13.24 -0.56 -24.57
C PHE A 369 14.60 -1.25 -24.73
N LYS A 370 15.61 -0.86 -23.96
CA LYS A 370 16.94 -1.49 -23.99
C LYS A 370 16.89 -2.96 -23.55
N GLU A 371 16.14 -3.26 -22.50
CA GLU A 371 16.06 -4.61 -21.92
C GLU A 371 15.17 -5.57 -22.72
N PHE A 372 14.05 -5.08 -23.26
CA PHE A 372 13.01 -5.93 -23.86
C PHE A 372 12.75 -5.65 -25.34
N GLY A 373 13.53 -4.78 -25.99
CA GLY A 373 13.38 -4.48 -27.42
C GLY A 373 11.98 -3.97 -27.80
N GLY A 374 11.28 -3.35 -26.85
CA GLY A 374 9.92 -2.84 -27.01
C GLY A 374 8.79 -3.87 -26.84
N ASP A 375 9.08 -5.12 -26.45
CA ASP A 375 8.05 -6.10 -26.10
C ASP A 375 7.27 -5.70 -24.84
N LEU A 376 7.89 -4.91 -23.96
CA LEU A 376 7.27 -4.28 -22.79
C LEU A 376 7.37 -2.76 -22.89
N TYR A 377 6.32 -2.08 -22.43
CA TYR A 377 6.23 -0.61 -22.39
C TYR A 377 5.40 -0.21 -21.17
N ILE A 378 5.76 0.87 -20.48
CA ILE A 378 4.93 1.41 -19.40
C ILE A 378 4.11 2.59 -19.92
N ARG A 379 2.78 2.48 -19.79
CA ARG A 379 1.87 3.61 -19.96
C ARG A 379 1.69 4.28 -18.62
N THR A 380 1.83 5.60 -18.58
CA THR A 380 1.61 6.37 -17.35
C THR A 380 0.63 7.50 -17.61
N ALA A 381 -0.20 7.81 -16.61
CA ALA A 381 -1.11 8.94 -16.64
C ALA A 381 -1.44 9.38 -15.22
N SER A 382 -1.84 10.64 -15.07
CA SER A 382 -2.38 11.18 -13.82
C SER A 382 -3.66 11.99 -14.08
N VAL A 383 -4.54 12.04 -13.08
CA VAL A 383 -5.73 12.90 -13.03
C VAL A 383 -5.78 13.58 -11.66
N ALA A 384 -6.11 14.88 -11.65
CA ALA A 384 -6.29 15.66 -10.44
C ALA A 384 -7.55 15.25 -9.67
N LEU A 385 -7.43 15.28 -8.34
CA LEU A 385 -8.47 14.92 -7.39
C LEU A 385 -8.54 15.96 -6.27
N SER A 386 -9.76 16.35 -5.94
CA SER A 386 -10.10 17.17 -4.79
C SER A 386 -10.64 16.31 -3.63
N GLY A 387 -10.75 16.89 -2.43
CA GLY A 387 -11.44 16.23 -1.32
C GLY A 387 -12.94 16.05 -1.60
N ASP A 388 -13.52 16.96 -2.39
CA ASP A 388 -14.92 16.90 -2.80
C ASP A 388 -15.18 15.74 -3.77
N ASP A 389 -14.23 15.42 -4.66
CA ASP A 389 -14.33 14.22 -5.52
C ASP A 389 -14.36 12.93 -4.70
N LEU A 390 -13.48 12.84 -3.70
CA LEU A 390 -13.37 11.66 -2.85
C LEU A 390 -14.62 11.48 -1.97
N THR A 391 -15.25 12.58 -1.56
CA THR A 391 -16.45 12.58 -0.71
C THR A 391 -17.77 12.72 -1.48
N ARG A 392 -17.72 12.66 -2.82
CA ARG A 392 -18.88 12.79 -3.75
C ARG A 392 -19.64 14.11 -3.62
N GLN A 393 -18.93 15.19 -3.29
CA GLN A 393 -19.46 16.55 -3.15
C GLN A 393 -19.19 17.42 -4.39
N SER A 394 -18.25 17.03 -5.27
CA SER A 394 -17.93 17.78 -6.50
C SER A 394 -18.93 17.57 -7.63
N GLY A 395 -19.74 16.51 -7.56
CA GLY A 395 -20.60 16.03 -8.65
C GLY A 395 -19.93 14.99 -9.56
N GLU A 396 -18.62 14.78 -9.43
CA GLU A 396 -17.92 13.65 -10.05
C GLU A 396 -17.77 12.50 -9.03
N THR A 397 -17.81 11.27 -9.53
CA THR A 397 -17.53 10.09 -8.72
C THR A 397 -16.11 9.60 -8.94
N LEU A 398 -15.62 8.77 -8.01
CA LEU A 398 -14.33 8.10 -8.17
C LEU A 398 -14.27 7.25 -9.45
N TYR A 399 -15.41 6.67 -9.86
CA TYR A 399 -15.53 5.95 -11.12
C TYR A 399 -15.24 6.86 -12.32
N ASP A 400 -15.79 8.07 -12.34
CA ASP A 400 -15.58 9.04 -13.44
C ASP A 400 -14.10 9.42 -13.55
N LYS A 401 -13.44 9.64 -12.41
CA LYS A 401 -11.99 9.93 -12.36
C LYS A 401 -11.16 8.75 -12.86
N TRP A 402 -11.50 7.51 -12.49
CA TRP A 402 -10.83 6.31 -12.97
C TRP A 402 -11.04 6.05 -14.47
N ASP A 403 -12.25 6.29 -14.98
CA ASP A 403 -12.55 6.18 -16.40
C ASP A 403 -11.79 7.23 -17.20
N HIS A 404 -11.75 8.48 -16.74
CA HIS A 404 -10.94 9.53 -17.35
C HIS A 404 -9.45 9.17 -17.37
N LEU A 405 -8.90 8.68 -16.26
CA LEU A 405 -7.52 8.20 -16.19
C LEU A 405 -7.26 7.07 -17.19
N THR A 406 -8.17 6.11 -17.29
CA THR A 406 -8.06 4.99 -18.22
C THR A 406 -8.06 5.45 -19.68
N ARG A 407 -8.94 6.40 -20.04
CA ARG A 407 -8.95 7.02 -21.37
C ARG A 407 -7.65 7.76 -21.67
N LYS A 408 -7.09 8.49 -20.68
CA LYS A 408 -5.81 9.20 -20.81
C LYS A 408 -4.65 8.22 -21.06
N LEU A 409 -4.61 7.09 -20.35
CA LEU A 409 -3.64 6.02 -20.61
C LEU A 409 -3.72 5.50 -22.05
N VAL A 410 -4.92 5.24 -22.56
CA VAL A 410 -5.14 4.75 -23.93
C VAL A 410 -4.71 5.78 -24.98
N TYR A 411 -4.95 7.07 -24.72
CA TYR A 411 -4.52 8.14 -25.60
C TYR A 411 -2.99 8.23 -25.68
N LEU A 412 -2.30 8.26 -24.52
CA LEU A 412 -0.84 8.33 -24.45
C LEU A 412 -0.17 7.08 -25.03
N ASP A 413 -0.85 5.93 -25.00
CA ASP A 413 -0.38 4.71 -25.65
C ASP A 413 -0.26 4.82 -27.19
N ARG A 414 -0.92 5.80 -27.81
CA ARG A 414 -0.78 6.07 -29.26
C ARG A 414 0.48 6.88 -29.59
N GLN A 415 1.17 7.38 -28.58
CA GLN A 415 2.38 8.21 -28.70
C GLN A 415 3.62 7.48 -28.14
N ARG A 416 3.63 6.13 -28.22
CA ARG A 416 4.76 5.31 -27.74
C ARG A 416 6.08 5.83 -28.28
N TYR A 417 7.04 5.96 -27.38
CA TYR A 417 8.42 6.33 -27.68
C TYR A 417 8.59 7.70 -28.35
N HIS A 418 7.58 8.58 -28.35
CA HIS A 418 7.71 9.96 -28.84
C HIS A 418 8.94 10.66 -28.23
N GLU A 419 9.05 10.64 -26.90
CA GLU A 419 10.17 11.27 -26.18
C GLU A 419 11.52 10.63 -26.50
N ILE A 420 11.56 9.30 -26.66
CA ILE A 420 12.78 8.59 -27.02
C ILE A 420 13.18 8.91 -28.46
N ALA A 421 12.23 9.03 -29.39
CA ALA A 421 12.52 9.38 -30.78
C ALA A 421 13.16 10.76 -30.90
N ILE A 422 12.77 11.70 -30.04
CA ILE A 422 13.35 13.04 -29.98
C ILE A 422 14.71 13.03 -29.29
N SER A 423 14.83 12.34 -28.16
CA SER A 423 16.03 12.39 -27.31
C SER A 423 17.14 11.41 -27.70
N ASP A 424 16.81 10.32 -28.40
CA ASP A 424 17.70 9.21 -28.74
C ASP A 424 17.21 8.47 -30.00
N TYR A 425 17.25 9.18 -31.14
CA TYR A 425 16.79 8.66 -32.44
C TYR A 425 17.48 7.35 -32.84
N GLU A 426 18.79 7.24 -32.61
CA GLU A 426 19.58 6.05 -32.93
C GLU A 426 19.15 4.82 -32.13
N LEU A 427 18.66 4.99 -30.88
CA LEU A 427 18.14 3.87 -30.10
C LEU A 427 16.92 3.22 -30.77
N LEU A 428 16.02 4.02 -31.34
CA LEU A 428 14.78 3.50 -31.97
C LEU A 428 14.95 3.11 -33.44
N PHE A 429 15.65 3.95 -34.21
CA PHE A 429 15.69 3.87 -35.67
C PHE A 429 17.10 3.61 -36.21
N GLY A 430 18.12 3.60 -35.35
CA GLY A 430 19.50 3.38 -35.76
C GLY A 430 19.70 1.97 -36.31
N THR A 431 20.39 1.88 -37.45
CA THR A 431 20.67 0.62 -38.14
C THR A 431 22.01 0.01 -37.73
N GLN A 432 22.71 0.59 -36.76
CA GLN A 432 24.06 0.15 -36.36
C GLN A 432 24.07 -1.07 -35.44
N ASN A 433 22.92 -1.43 -34.85
CA ASN A 433 22.77 -2.55 -33.90
C ASN A 433 22.03 -3.76 -34.51
N VAL A 434 22.26 -4.06 -35.79
CA VAL A 434 21.65 -5.25 -36.42
C VAL A 434 22.32 -6.50 -35.86
N LYS A 435 21.54 -7.27 -35.10
CA LYS A 435 22.01 -8.54 -34.54
C LYS A 435 21.72 -9.67 -35.54
N PRO A 436 22.72 -10.50 -35.91
CA PRO A 436 22.63 -11.42 -37.04
C PRO A 436 21.77 -12.66 -36.78
N ASN A 437 21.56 -13.02 -35.51
CA ASN A 437 20.86 -14.24 -35.11
C ASN A 437 19.47 -13.92 -34.53
N THR A 438 18.64 -14.95 -34.38
CA THR A 438 17.29 -14.86 -33.82
C THR A 438 17.13 -15.85 -32.69
N CYS A 439 16.56 -15.41 -31.57
CA CYS A 439 16.26 -16.26 -30.43
C CYS A 439 15.24 -17.35 -30.79
N GLU A 440 15.53 -18.61 -30.47
CA GLU A 440 14.65 -19.76 -30.75
C GLU A 440 13.35 -19.75 -29.93
N VAL A 441 13.30 -18.96 -28.85
CA VAL A 441 12.16 -18.90 -27.92
C VAL A 441 11.24 -17.72 -28.22
N CYS A 442 11.79 -16.51 -28.26
CA CYS A 442 11.01 -15.28 -28.41
C CYS A 442 11.19 -14.61 -29.77
N HIS A 443 12.07 -15.11 -30.64
CA HIS A 443 12.32 -14.55 -31.96
C HIS A 443 12.86 -13.11 -31.98
N SER A 444 13.31 -12.59 -30.84
CA SER A 444 14.08 -11.33 -30.79
C SER A 444 15.47 -11.52 -31.40
N SER A 445 16.01 -10.46 -32.00
CA SER A 445 17.36 -10.48 -32.57
C SER A 445 18.42 -10.59 -31.46
N ILE A 446 19.45 -11.40 -31.69
CA ILE A 446 20.56 -11.66 -30.73
C ILE A 446 21.92 -11.70 -31.44
N ASP A 447 22.97 -11.31 -30.72
CA ASP A 447 24.32 -11.21 -31.27
C ASP A 447 24.94 -12.60 -31.50
N ALA A 448 24.85 -13.46 -30.49
CA ALA A 448 25.36 -14.82 -30.50
C ALA A 448 24.49 -15.75 -29.63
N GLY A 449 24.65 -17.06 -29.80
CA GLY A 449 23.87 -18.07 -29.09
C GLY A 449 22.52 -18.40 -29.76
N SER A 450 21.75 -19.31 -29.15
CA SER A 450 20.43 -19.72 -29.63
C SER A 450 19.27 -19.10 -28.85
N ILE A 451 19.50 -18.68 -27.60
CA ILE A 451 18.48 -18.12 -26.70
C ILE A 451 18.98 -16.76 -26.20
N CYS A 452 18.09 -15.75 -26.15
CA CYS A 452 18.43 -14.44 -25.60
C CYS A 452 18.54 -14.47 -24.07
N SER A 453 19.30 -13.53 -23.51
CA SER A 453 19.48 -13.36 -22.07
C SER A 453 18.15 -13.28 -21.31
N THR A 454 17.16 -12.56 -21.84
CA THR A 454 15.83 -12.46 -21.23
C THR A 454 15.15 -13.83 -21.12
N CYS A 455 15.16 -14.63 -22.19
CA CYS A 455 14.53 -15.95 -22.20
C CYS A 455 15.22 -16.94 -21.25
N GLU A 456 16.56 -16.94 -21.24
CA GLU A 456 17.35 -17.71 -20.28
C GLU A 456 16.99 -17.30 -18.85
N MET A 457 16.84 -16.00 -18.63
CA MET A 457 16.56 -15.47 -17.32
C MET A 457 15.17 -15.83 -16.81
N MET A 458 14.15 -15.72 -17.65
CA MET A 458 12.79 -16.13 -17.30
C MET A 458 12.72 -17.64 -17.01
N ALA A 459 13.47 -18.47 -17.74
CA ALA A 459 13.57 -19.90 -17.46
C ALA A 459 14.28 -20.18 -16.12
N LYS A 460 15.34 -19.43 -15.79
CA LYS A 460 16.05 -19.49 -14.49
C LYS A 460 15.11 -19.13 -13.35
N VAL A 461 14.46 -17.96 -13.42
CA VAL A 461 13.44 -17.50 -12.46
C VAL A 461 12.38 -18.58 -12.26
N GLY A 462 11.77 -19.06 -13.35
CA GLY A 462 10.72 -20.08 -13.28
C GLY A 462 11.14 -21.39 -12.60
N SER A 463 12.42 -21.75 -12.72
CA SER A 463 13.00 -22.93 -12.05
C SER A 463 13.22 -22.72 -10.55
N LEU A 464 13.61 -21.51 -10.15
CA LEU A 464 13.88 -21.16 -8.74
C LEU A 464 12.60 -20.97 -7.91
N LEU A 465 11.48 -20.62 -8.54
CA LEU A 465 10.21 -20.36 -7.85
C LEU A 465 9.65 -21.55 -7.06
N GLY A 466 10.16 -22.78 -7.25
CA GLY A 466 9.75 -23.94 -6.44
C GLY A 466 10.37 -23.96 -5.04
N THR A 467 11.52 -23.31 -4.86
CA THR A 467 12.28 -23.28 -3.60
C THR A 467 12.42 -21.87 -3.04
N THR A 468 11.98 -20.85 -3.76
CA THR A 468 12.09 -19.45 -3.32
C THR A 468 11.09 -19.17 -2.20
N SER A 469 11.61 -18.70 -1.07
CA SER A 469 10.83 -18.28 0.11
C SER A 469 10.78 -16.75 0.23
N TYR A 470 11.76 -16.02 -0.34
CA TYR A 470 11.85 -14.56 -0.21
C TYR A 470 12.34 -13.89 -1.50
N ILE A 471 12.04 -12.60 -1.61
CA ILE A 471 12.57 -11.67 -2.60
C ILE A 471 13.42 -10.66 -1.83
N GLY A 472 14.70 -10.57 -2.19
CA GLY A 472 15.59 -9.52 -1.69
C GLY A 472 15.61 -8.33 -2.64
N LEU A 473 15.47 -7.12 -2.11
CA LEU A 473 15.64 -5.87 -2.84
C LEU A 473 16.78 -5.09 -2.19
N ALA A 474 17.72 -4.60 -3.00
CA ALA A 474 18.85 -3.81 -2.51
C ALA A 474 19.29 -2.76 -3.55
N ASP A 475 20.01 -1.74 -3.08
CA ASP A 475 20.48 -0.64 -3.91
C ASP A 475 21.85 -0.97 -4.57
N ASN A 476 22.53 -2.04 -4.13
CA ASN A 476 23.82 -2.47 -4.69
C ASN A 476 24.06 -3.98 -4.52
N GLU A 477 24.99 -4.55 -5.30
CA GLU A 477 25.28 -5.99 -5.31
C GLU A 477 25.98 -6.50 -4.05
N SER A 478 26.66 -5.63 -3.30
CA SER A 478 27.42 -6.05 -2.11
C SER A 478 26.55 -6.41 -0.91
N GLU A 479 25.25 -6.14 -1.01
CA GLU A 479 24.29 -6.29 0.08
C GLU A 479 23.69 -7.70 0.20
N ILE A 480 23.57 -8.43 -0.92
CA ILE A 480 23.02 -9.79 -0.94
C ILE A 480 23.93 -10.70 -1.76
N THR A 481 24.32 -11.84 -1.17
CA THR A 481 25.18 -12.81 -1.86
C THR A 481 24.44 -13.49 -3.01
N GLY A 482 25.11 -13.59 -4.17
CA GLY A 482 24.57 -14.21 -5.38
C GLY A 482 24.20 -13.20 -6.46
N GLU A 483 23.86 -13.69 -7.64
CA GLU A 483 23.49 -12.82 -8.76
C GLU A 483 22.01 -12.37 -8.67
N PRO A 484 21.73 -11.07 -8.85
CA PRO A 484 20.36 -10.59 -8.91
C PRO A 484 19.65 -11.13 -10.14
N ILE A 485 18.34 -11.35 -10.01
CA ILE A 485 17.48 -11.81 -11.08
C ILE A 485 17.13 -10.73 -12.13
N PHE A 486 17.16 -9.47 -11.73
CA PHE A 486 17.19 -8.32 -12.64
C PHE A 486 17.69 -7.09 -11.89
N LYS A 487 18.09 -6.06 -12.64
CA LYS A 487 18.56 -4.78 -12.11
C LYS A 487 17.84 -3.65 -12.82
N LEU A 488 17.29 -2.72 -12.06
CA LEU A 488 16.69 -1.49 -12.56
C LEU A 488 17.62 -0.33 -12.23
N ASP A 489 18.47 0.02 -13.18
CA ASP A 489 19.56 0.97 -13.01
C ASP A 489 19.32 2.29 -13.76
N GLY A 490 19.64 3.41 -13.09
CA GLY A 490 19.59 4.74 -13.71
C GLY A 490 18.19 5.27 -14.05
N VAL A 491 17.12 4.63 -13.56
CA VAL A 491 15.74 5.10 -13.72
C VAL A 491 15.30 5.99 -12.56
N PHE A 492 15.51 5.51 -11.33
CA PHE A 492 15.18 6.21 -10.09
C PHE A 492 16.44 6.82 -9.46
N SER A 493 16.28 7.60 -8.40
CA SER A 493 17.40 8.16 -7.62
C SER A 493 18.30 7.09 -7.00
N ARG A 494 17.77 5.88 -6.82
CA ARG A 494 18.50 4.69 -6.39
C ARG A 494 18.21 3.53 -7.33
N ASP A 495 19.24 2.76 -7.63
CA ASP A 495 19.09 1.53 -8.39
C ASP A 495 18.32 0.49 -7.57
N THR A 496 17.68 -0.46 -8.25
CA THR A 496 17.01 -1.57 -7.56
C THR A 496 17.44 -2.89 -8.15
N LEU A 497 18.12 -3.67 -7.34
CA LEU A 497 18.56 -5.02 -7.66
C LEU A 497 17.67 -6.00 -6.91
N VAL A 498 17.38 -7.14 -7.53
CA VAL A 498 16.34 -8.07 -7.05
C VAL A 498 16.89 -9.47 -7.00
N TRP A 499 16.70 -10.19 -5.90
CA TRP A 499 17.14 -11.58 -5.73
C TRP A 499 15.97 -12.48 -5.37
N LEU A 500 16.07 -13.75 -5.77
CA LEU A 500 15.22 -14.82 -5.26
C LEU A 500 16.02 -15.63 -4.25
N LEU A 501 15.51 -15.71 -3.03
CA LEU A 501 16.18 -16.30 -1.89
C LEU A 501 15.36 -17.48 -1.36
N SER A 502 16.02 -18.59 -1.05
CA SER A 502 15.49 -19.68 -0.24
C SER A 502 15.93 -19.53 1.21
N ASP A 503 15.34 -20.30 2.12
CA ASP A 503 15.73 -20.30 3.54
C ASP A 503 17.23 -20.60 3.75
N ASP A 504 17.85 -21.40 2.87
CA ASP A 504 19.27 -21.80 2.97
C ASP A 504 20.26 -20.68 2.59
N ASN A 505 19.81 -19.65 1.87
CA ASN A 505 20.63 -18.58 1.27
C ASN A 505 20.13 -17.20 1.72
N PHE A 506 19.42 -17.20 2.84
CA PHE A 506 18.86 -16.01 3.44
C PHE A 506 19.95 -15.24 4.20
N PRO A 507 20.07 -13.90 4.01
CA PRO A 507 21.12 -13.14 4.68
C PRO A 507 20.93 -13.17 6.21
N PHE A 508 21.94 -13.61 6.96
CA PHE A 508 21.91 -13.66 8.43
C PHE A 508 21.83 -12.27 9.09
N SER A 509 22.22 -11.22 8.38
CA SER A 509 22.09 -9.82 8.79
C SER A 509 21.60 -8.98 7.61
N VAL A 510 20.50 -8.25 7.81
CA VAL A 510 19.97 -7.31 6.83
C VAL A 510 20.45 -5.92 7.26
N LYS A 511 21.06 -5.17 6.34
CA LYS A 511 21.37 -3.74 6.56
C LYS A 511 20.10 -2.93 6.28
N ASN A 512 19.95 -1.75 6.88
CA ASN A 512 18.79 -0.85 6.69
C ASN A 512 18.38 -0.57 5.23
N ASN A 513 19.25 -0.80 4.24
CA ASN A 513 18.99 -0.56 2.82
C ASN A 513 18.41 -1.77 2.07
N ILE A 514 18.31 -2.92 2.72
CA ILE A 514 17.79 -4.15 2.11
C ILE A 514 16.33 -4.32 2.51
N SER A 515 15.45 -4.49 1.52
CA SER A 515 14.05 -4.88 1.77
C SER A 515 13.87 -6.37 1.44
N ILE A 516 13.29 -7.12 2.37
CA ILE A 516 12.98 -8.54 2.18
C ILE A 516 11.46 -8.70 2.10
N LEU A 517 10.97 -9.20 0.96
CA LEU A 517 9.57 -9.57 0.77
C LEU A 517 9.46 -11.10 0.88
N ARG A 518 8.51 -11.62 1.65
CA ARG A 518 8.31 -13.07 1.76
C ARG A 518 7.31 -13.54 0.71
N ILE A 519 7.57 -14.70 0.12
CA ILE A 519 6.68 -15.39 -0.83
C ILE A 519 5.94 -16.51 -0.08
N ASN A 520 4.63 -16.62 -0.26
CA ASN A 520 3.75 -17.72 0.16
C ASN A 520 3.47 -17.95 1.67
N GLU A 521 4.23 -17.41 2.63
CA GLU A 521 3.98 -17.64 4.09
C GLU A 521 4.18 -16.37 4.96
N GLY A 522 3.45 -16.23 6.08
CA GLY A 522 3.43 -14.99 6.90
C GLY A 522 4.03 -15.05 8.31
N ASN A 523 4.97 -15.97 8.58
CA ASN A 523 5.65 -16.01 9.88
C ASN A 523 6.84 -15.03 9.93
N ILE A 524 6.60 -13.79 10.35
CA ILE A 524 7.59 -12.69 10.38
C ILE A 524 8.84 -13.00 11.22
N GLY A 525 8.78 -13.96 12.17
CA GLY A 525 9.88 -14.31 13.08
C GLY A 525 11.16 -14.85 12.43
N ARG A 526 11.21 -14.99 11.10
CA ARG A 526 12.43 -15.36 10.35
C ARG A 526 13.09 -14.21 9.60
N ILE A 527 12.46 -13.04 9.50
CA ILE A 527 13.04 -11.88 8.80
C ILE A 527 14.01 -11.15 9.75
N PRO A 528 15.30 -10.96 9.40
CA PRO A 528 16.29 -10.37 10.29
C PRO A 528 16.00 -8.88 10.41
N LEU A 529 16.00 -8.37 11.64
CA LEU A 529 15.81 -6.95 11.90
C LEU A 529 17.15 -6.22 11.83
N CYS A 530 17.15 -5.11 11.12
CA CYS A 530 18.33 -4.31 10.87
C CYS A 530 18.89 -3.64 12.13
#